data_AF-A0A2J0YVI7-F1
#
_entry.id   AF-A0A2J0YVI7-F1
#
_cell.length_a   1.000
_cell.length_b   1.000
_cell.length_c   1.000
_cell.angle_alpha   90.00
_cell.angle_beta   90.00
_cell.angle_gamma   90.00
#
_symmetry.space_group_name_H-M   'P 1'
#
loop_
_entity.id
_entity.type
_entity.pdbx_description
1 polymer ?
#
loop_
_entity_poly.entity_id
_entity_poly.type
_entity_poly.pdbx_seq_one_letter_code
_entity_poly.pdbx_strand_id
1 'polypeptide(L)'
;MKRQGPGQLSVDVADQMAPRDPKYQGRHYRACLVDAHTVIEAFRQRITDLEAELEKVRRDCEYKLSLCVTRTAAEEARLGAFRLAREKAALLMEFPGGVINQASEDIRDIPDPKPKWSKV
;
A
#
# COMPACT_ATOMS: atom_id res chain seq x y z
N MET A 1 -26.72 15.58 8.75
CA MET A 1 -26.94 14.16 9.10
C MET A 1 -25.82 13.72 10.04
N LYS A 2 -26.10 13.55 11.33
CA LYS A 2 -25.11 13.04 12.30
C LYS A 2 -25.01 11.53 12.09
N ARG A 3 -23.82 11.04 11.75
CA ARG A 3 -23.56 9.61 11.62
C ARG A 3 -23.64 8.98 13.01
N GLN A 4 -24.72 8.26 13.30
CA GLN A 4 -24.80 7.38 14.45
C GLN A 4 -23.94 6.15 14.12
N GLY A 5 -22.75 6.07 14.74
CA GLY A 5 -21.96 4.83 14.72
C GLY A 5 -22.66 3.73 15.53
N PRO A 6 -22.34 2.45 15.29
CA PRO A 6 -22.90 1.33 16.04
C PRO A 6 -22.29 1.30 17.45
N GLY A 7 -22.85 2.10 18.35
CA GLY A 7 -22.32 2.23 19.71
C GLY A 7 -23.01 3.29 20.56
N GLN A 8 -24.25 3.66 20.22
CA GLN A 8 -25.02 4.57 21.05
C GLN A 8 -25.69 3.78 22.18
N LEU A 9 -24.90 3.31 23.14
CA LEU A 9 -25.39 3.17 24.53
C LEU A 9 -25.49 4.59 25.08
N SER A 10 -26.41 5.39 24.55
CA SER A 10 -26.66 6.72 25.10
C SER A 10 -27.35 6.53 26.43
N VAL A 11 -26.91 7.33 27.41
CA VAL A 11 -27.57 7.48 28.70
C VAL A 11 -29.09 7.67 28.51
N ASP A 12 -29.49 8.36 27.44
CA ASP A 12 -30.89 8.52 27.01
C ASP A 12 -31.67 7.19 26.85
N VAL A 13 -31.06 6.12 26.32
CA VAL A 13 -31.71 4.82 26.16
C VAL A 13 -31.78 4.10 27.50
N ALA A 14 -30.72 4.20 28.31
CA ALA A 14 -30.72 3.66 29.67
C ALA A 14 -31.81 4.34 30.52
N ASP A 15 -31.98 5.66 30.38
CA ASP A 15 -33.00 6.46 31.09
C ASP A 15 -34.42 6.13 30.63
N GLN A 16 -34.63 5.92 29.32
CA GLN A 16 -35.93 5.49 28.79
C GLN A 16 -36.37 4.11 29.30
N MET A 17 -35.41 3.24 29.60
CA MET A 17 -35.64 1.88 30.10
C MET A 17 -35.58 1.80 31.63
N ALA A 18 -35.33 2.93 32.32
CA ALA A 18 -35.16 2.94 33.76
C ALA A 18 -36.49 2.67 34.49
N PRO A 19 -36.49 1.84 35.55
CA PRO A 19 -37.66 1.65 36.38
C PRO A 19 -38.17 2.96 37.00
N ARG A 20 -39.49 3.15 37.05
CA ARG A 20 -40.10 4.35 37.66
C ARG A 20 -39.90 4.42 39.18
N ASP A 21 -39.80 3.27 39.84
CA ASP A 21 -39.52 3.20 41.28
C ASP A 21 -38.01 3.44 41.54
N PRO A 22 -37.65 4.50 42.29
CA PRO A 22 -36.25 4.86 42.58
C PRO A 22 -35.44 3.73 43.22
N LYS A 23 -36.09 2.81 43.95
CA LYS A 23 -35.40 1.70 44.63
C LYS A 23 -34.71 0.74 43.65
N TYR A 24 -35.23 0.61 42.43
CA TYR A 24 -34.70 -0.31 41.41
C TYR A 24 -33.78 0.35 40.38
N GLN A 25 -33.78 1.68 40.31
CA GLN A 25 -32.95 2.44 39.35
C GLN A 25 -31.45 2.16 39.54
N GLY A 26 -30.98 2.10 40.79
CA GLY A 26 -29.57 1.80 41.08
C GLY A 26 -29.13 0.41 40.61
N ARG A 27 -30.03 -0.57 40.52
CA ARG A 27 -29.72 -1.89 39.95
C ARG A 27 -29.67 -1.83 38.42
N HIS A 28 -30.61 -1.12 37.81
CA HIS A 28 -30.71 -0.92 36.37
C HIS A 28 -29.43 -0.31 35.78
N TYR A 29 -29.00 0.85 36.27
CA TYR A 29 -27.80 1.51 35.72
C TYR A 29 -26.52 0.69 35.93
N ARG A 30 -26.39 -0.04 37.04
CA ARG A 30 -25.27 -0.96 37.24
C ARG A 30 -25.24 -2.07 36.19
N ALA A 31 -26.40 -2.62 35.80
CA ALA A 31 -26.49 -3.60 34.73
C ALA A 31 -26.05 -2.98 33.39
N CYS A 32 -26.56 -1.80 33.04
CA CYS A 32 -26.16 -1.09 31.81
C CYS A 32 -24.65 -0.81 31.76
N LEU A 33 -24.02 -0.46 32.89
CA LEU A 33 -22.58 -0.24 32.97
C LEU A 33 -21.77 -1.52 32.75
N VAL A 34 -22.23 -2.65 33.28
CA VAL A 34 -21.60 -3.95 33.05
C VAL A 34 -21.70 -4.34 31.57
N ASP A 35 -22.88 -4.18 30.97
CA ASP A 35 -23.09 -4.48 29.55
C ASP A 35 -22.20 -3.59 28.65
N ALA A 36 -22.13 -2.29 28.96
CA ALA A 36 -21.25 -1.35 28.27
C ALA A 36 -19.78 -1.77 28.39
N HIS A 37 -19.34 -2.20 29.57
CA HIS A 37 -17.98 -2.68 29.79
C HIS A 37 -17.68 -3.93 28.94
N THR A 38 -18.60 -4.89 28.88
CA THR A 38 -18.44 -6.09 28.03
C THR A 38 -18.30 -5.73 26.55
N VAL A 39 -19.11 -4.79 26.06
CA VAL A 39 -19.03 -4.30 24.67
C VAL A 39 -17.70 -3.59 24.41
N ILE A 40 -17.24 -2.75 25.34
CA ILE A 40 -15.94 -2.06 25.24
C ILE A 40 -14.79 -3.06 25.15
N GLU A 41 -14.78 -4.10 25.98
CA GLU A 41 -13.75 -5.14 25.92
C GLU A 41 -13.76 -5.91 24.59
N ALA A 42 -14.94 -6.24 24.07
CA ALA A 42 -15.05 -6.87 22.75
C ALA A 42 -14.48 -5.97 21.64
N PHE A 43 -14.72 -4.66 21.70
CA PHE A 43 -14.14 -3.72 20.74
C PHE A 43 -12.63 -3.54 20.92
N ARG A 44 -12.11 -3.52 22.15
CA ARG A 44 -10.67 -3.47 22.42
C ARG A 44 -9.95 -4.67 21.82
N GLN A 45 -10.51 -5.87 21.99
CA GLN A 45 -9.97 -7.07 21.37
C GLN A 45 -10.00 -6.95 19.84
N ARG A 46 -11.13 -6.52 19.27
CA ARG A 46 -11.26 -6.38 17.81
C ARG A 46 -10.30 -5.37 17.21
N ILE A 47 -10.04 -4.25 17.90
CA ILE A 47 -9.04 -3.26 17.50
C ILE A 47 -7.65 -3.88 17.50
N THR A 48 -7.29 -4.58 18.58
CA THR A 48 -6.01 -5.28 18.70
C THR A 48 -5.80 -6.27 17.54
N ASP A 49 -6.83 -7.07 17.21
CA ASP A 49 -6.75 -8.03 16.11
C ASP A 49 -6.54 -7.33 14.76
N LEU A 50 -7.28 -6.24 14.50
CA LEU A 50 -7.16 -5.46 13.26
C LEU A 50 -5.80 -4.77 13.13
N GLU A 51 -5.25 -4.26 14.23
CA GLU A 51 -3.91 -3.68 14.24
C GLU A 51 -2.84 -4.74 13.91
N ALA A 52 -2.98 -5.96 14.44
CA ALA A 52 -2.08 -7.06 14.11
C ALA A 52 -2.20 -7.50 12.64
N GLU A 53 -3.42 -7.58 12.10
CA GLU A 53 -3.64 -7.89 10.68
C GLU A 53 -3.03 -6.81 9.77
N LEU A 54 -3.25 -5.54 10.11
CA LEU A 54 -2.72 -4.40 9.37
C LEU A 54 -1.19 -4.42 9.34
N GLU A 55 -0.57 -4.67 10.48
CA GLU A 55 0.88 -4.78 10.61
C GLU A 55 1.45 -5.94 9.79
N LYS A 56 0.77 -7.10 9.77
CA LYS A 56 1.15 -8.21 8.89
C LYS A 56 1.11 -7.82 7.42
N VAL A 57 0.03 -7.16 6.98
CA VAL A 57 -0.13 -6.70 5.59
C VAL A 57 0.94 -5.66 5.23
N ARG A 58 1.28 -4.75 6.15
CA ARG A 58 2.37 -3.78 5.94
C ARG A 58 3.70 -4.47 5.68
N ARG A 59 4.09 -5.41 6.53
CA ARG A 59 5.34 -6.17 6.35
C ARG A 59 5.36 -6.95 5.05
N ASP A 60 4.25 -7.61 4.69
CA ASP A 60 4.14 -8.33 3.42
C ASP A 60 4.28 -7.39 2.22
N CYS A 61 3.73 -6.18 2.30
CA CYS A 61 3.86 -5.15 1.27
C CYS A 61 5.31 -4.65 1.16
N GLU A 62 5.94 -4.31 2.28
CA GLU A 62 7.33 -3.88 2.35
C GLU A 62 8.28 -4.93 1.79
N TYR A 63 8.07 -6.20 2.15
CA TYR A 63 8.86 -7.31 1.62
C TYR A 63 8.67 -7.49 0.11
N LYS A 64 7.43 -7.43 -0.39
CA LYS A 64 7.19 -7.50 -1.84
C LYS A 64 7.84 -6.33 -2.58
N LEU A 65 7.79 -5.13 -2.01
CA LEU A 65 8.45 -3.96 -2.58
C LEU A 65 9.97 -4.09 -2.56
N SER A 66 10.56 -4.67 -1.52
CA SER A 66 12.01 -4.86 -1.43
C SER A 66 12.55 -5.88 -2.45
N LEU A 67 11.74 -6.85 -2.85
CA LEU A 67 12.06 -7.79 -3.93
C LEU A 67 11.95 -7.17 -5.34
N CYS A 68 11.29 -6.02 -5.47
CA CYS A 68 11.02 -5.40 -6.76
C CYS A 68 11.98 -4.22 -7.02
N VAL A 69 12.40 -4.06 -8.27
CA VAL A 69 13.05 -2.83 -8.72
C VAL A 69 11.99 -1.75 -9.01
N THR A 70 12.34 -0.49 -8.79
CA THR A 70 11.47 0.62 -9.17
C THR A 70 11.32 0.67 -10.69
N ARG A 71 10.17 1.14 -11.19
CA ARG A 71 9.93 1.31 -12.63
C ARG A 71 11.02 2.16 -13.30
N THR A 72 11.50 3.18 -12.61
CA THR A 72 12.59 4.05 -13.07
C THR A 72 13.89 3.26 -13.23
N ALA A 73 14.33 2.53 -12.21
CA ALA A 73 15.55 1.73 -12.29
C ALA A 73 15.45 0.63 -13.38
N ALA A 74 14.28 0.01 -13.53
CA ALA A 74 14.04 -0.96 -14.60
C ALA A 74 14.12 -0.32 -16.00
N GLU A 75 13.56 0.88 -16.18
CA GLU A 75 13.62 1.61 -17.45
C GLU A 75 15.05 2.07 -17.76
N GLU A 76 15.78 2.60 -16.78
CA GLU A 76 17.18 2.99 -16.91
C GLU A 76 18.06 1.80 -17.30
N ALA A 77 17.91 0.65 -16.63
CA ALA A 77 18.64 -0.57 -16.97
C ALA A 77 18.31 -1.06 -18.39
N ARG A 78 17.04 -0.97 -18.81
CA ARG A 78 16.61 -1.34 -20.17
C ARG A 78 17.26 -0.44 -21.23
N LEU A 79 17.25 0.88 -21.03
CA LEU A 79 17.88 1.84 -21.93
C LEU A 79 19.40 1.68 -21.96
N GLY A 80 20.02 1.46 -20.80
CA GLY A 80 21.45 1.17 -20.69
C GLY A 80 21.85 -0.09 -21.47
N ALA A 81 21.09 -1.17 -21.32
CA ALA A 81 21.33 -2.41 -22.08
C ALA A 81 21.19 -2.21 -23.59
N PHE A 82 20.19 -1.45 -24.03
CA PHE A 82 20.02 -1.10 -25.44
C PHE A 82 21.23 -0.31 -25.98
N ARG A 83 21.65 0.74 -25.28
CA ARG A 83 22.81 1.57 -25.68
C ARG A 83 24.09 0.75 -25.74
N LEU A 84 24.31 -0.12 -24.75
CA LEU A 84 25.47 -1.03 -24.74
C LEU A 84 25.44 -1.98 -25.94
N ALA A 85 24.28 -2.57 -26.24
CA ALA A 85 24.12 -3.45 -27.39
C ALA A 85 24.33 -2.71 -28.72
N ARG A 86 23.80 -1.49 -28.84
CA ARG A 86 23.98 -0.62 -30.01
C ARG A 86 25.47 -0.35 -30.26
N GLU A 87 26.23 0.06 -29.24
CA GLU A 87 27.67 0.30 -29.42
C GLU A 87 28.45 -0.97 -29.72
N LYS A 88 28.11 -2.10 -29.08
CA LYS A 88 28.74 -3.39 -29.40
C LYS A 88 28.47 -3.82 -30.84
N ALA A 89 27.28 -3.57 -31.35
CA ALA A 89 26.93 -3.83 -32.74
C ALA A 89 27.70 -2.90 -33.70
N ALA A 90 27.83 -1.61 -33.37
CA ALA A 90 28.63 -0.68 -34.17
C ALA A 90 30.10 -1.15 -34.26
N LEU A 91 30.72 -1.49 -33.14
CA LEU A 91 32.09 -2.01 -33.08
C LEU A 91 32.30 -3.29 -33.90
N LEU A 92 31.30 -4.17 -33.96
CA LEU A 92 31.37 -5.39 -34.78
C LEU A 92 31.31 -5.09 -36.28
N MET A 93 30.72 -3.97 -36.67
CA MET A 93 30.60 -3.53 -38.06
C MET A 93 31.78 -2.70 -38.53
N GLU A 94 32.60 -2.18 -37.62
CA GLU A 94 33.83 -1.46 -37.95
C GLU A 94 34.82 -2.35 -38.72
N PHE A 95 35.63 -1.73 -39.57
CA PHE A 95 36.72 -2.42 -40.25
C PHE A 95 37.82 -2.84 -39.26
N PRO A 96 38.69 -3.81 -39.64
CA PRO A 96 39.80 -4.24 -38.80
C PRO A 96 40.63 -3.06 -38.28
N GLY A 97 40.92 -3.08 -36.97
CA GLY A 97 41.61 -1.99 -36.29
C GLY A 97 40.69 -0.89 -35.73
N GLY A 98 39.37 -1.10 -35.73
CA GLY A 98 38.40 -0.13 -35.18
C GLY A 98 38.17 1.07 -36.09
N VAL A 99 38.27 0.86 -37.42
CA VAL A 99 38.07 1.93 -38.39
C VAL A 99 36.57 2.05 -38.65
N ILE A 100 36.02 3.20 -38.23
CA ILE A 100 34.62 3.58 -38.41
C ILE A 100 34.24 3.55 -39.89
N ASN A 101 33.04 3.04 -40.15
CA ASN A 101 32.42 3.06 -41.48
C ASN A 101 30.95 3.45 -41.42
N GLN A 102 30.34 3.63 -42.59
CA GLN A 102 28.95 4.07 -42.67
C GLN A 102 27.99 3.15 -41.91
N ALA A 103 28.16 1.82 -42.01
CA ALA A 103 27.29 0.87 -41.33
C ALA A 103 27.40 0.97 -39.79
N SER A 104 28.59 1.21 -39.25
CA SER A 104 28.78 1.43 -37.81
C SER A 104 28.15 2.73 -37.33
N GLU A 105 28.19 3.80 -38.14
CA GLU A 105 27.52 5.08 -37.85
C GLU A 105 26.00 4.95 -37.92
N ASP A 106 25.48 4.28 -38.95
CA ASP A 106 24.04 4.04 -39.11
C ASP A 106 23.46 3.29 -37.88
N ILE A 107 24.26 2.41 -37.27
CA ILE A 107 23.88 1.72 -36.03
C ILE A 107 23.85 2.68 -34.83
N ARG A 108 24.83 3.58 -34.71
CA ARG A 108 24.88 4.59 -33.62
C ARG A 108 23.71 5.57 -33.70
N ASP A 109 23.27 5.89 -34.91
CA ASP A 109 22.15 6.79 -35.17
C ASP A 109 20.77 6.17 -34.87
N ILE A 110 20.70 4.87 -34.55
CA ILE A 110 19.43 4.24 -34.15
C ILE A 110 18.91 4.92 -32.87
N PRO A 111 17.68 5.49 -32.90
CA PRO A 111 17.13 6.19 -31.76
C PRO A 111 16.86 5.24 -30.58
N ASP A 112 16.94 5.80 -29.38
CA ASP A 112 16.60 5.05 -28.18
C ASP A 112 15.13 4.57 -28.22
N PRO A 113 14.84 3.36 -27.71
CA PRO A 113 13.49 2.82 -27.72
C PRO A 113 12.58 3.68 -26.84
N LYS A 114 11.33 3.86 -27.29
CA LYS A 114 10.30 4.58 -26.51
C LYS A 114 10.15 3.97 -25.11
N PRO A 115 9.95 4.79 -24.07
CA PRO A 115 9.77 4.28 -22.71
C PRO A 115 8.63 3.28 -22.62
N LYS A 116 8.84 2.21 -21.83
CA LYS A 116 7.86 1.13 -21.69
C LYS A 116 6.98 1.32 -20.46
N TRP A 117 7.56 1.79 -19.35
CA TRP A 117 6.86 1.86 -18.07
C TRP A 117 6.73 3.27 -17.49
N SER A 118 7.56 4.22 -17.92
CA SER A 118 7.36 5.64 -17.63
C SER A 118 6.46 6.28 -18.68
N LYS A 119 5.48 7.08 -18.23
CA LYS A 119 4.81 8.03 -19.11
C LYS A 119 5.70 9.26 -19.18
N VAL A 120 6.18 9.58 -20.37
CA VAL A 120 6.75 10.89 -20.70
C VAL A 120 5.59 11.87 -20.82
#